data_AF-A0AAW1FZC6-F1
#
_entry.id   AF-A0AAW1FZC6-F1
#
_cell.length_a   1.000
_cell.length_b   1.000
_cell.length_c   1.000
_cell.angle_alpha   90.00
_cell.angle_beta   90.00
_cell.angle_gamma   90.00
#
_symmetry.space_group_name_H-M   'P 1'
#
loop_
_entity.id
_entity.type
_entity.pdbx_description
1 polymer ?
#
loop_
_entity_poly.entity_id
_entity_poly.type
_entity_poly.pdbx_seq_one_letter_code
_entity_poly.pdbx_strand_id
1 'polypeptide(L)'
;MFYEVMFYEVIFCEIIFCEVIFYEVIFYEIIFYDIIFCEIIFYEVIFYEVIFYEVIFCEIIFYEIIFYEIMFYEVIFYEVIFCEIIFYEIIFYEIMFYIIFYEVIFCEVIFYEVIFYEVIFYEVIFYKIIFYEVILYEVIFCEIIFYEIMFYEVIFYEVIFCEIIFCEIIFSEVIFCEIIFYEIIFYEIMFYEIMFYEVIFYEIIFFEIMFYEIMFYEVIFYEVIFCDIIFYEIIFYEVIFYEVIFYEIIFFEIMFYDIMFYEVIFYEVIFCDIIFCDIIFYEVIFYEIMFYEVMFYEVIFCEIIFSEIIFY
;
A
#
# COMPACT_ATOMS: atom_id res chain seq x y z
N MET A 1 4.74 -12.67 -36.72
CA MET A 1 3.28 -12.80 -36.54
C MET A 1 2.92 -14.28 -36.49
N PHE A 2 2.29 -14.70 -35.40
CA PHE A 2 1.86 -16.07 -35.10
C PHE A 2 0.38 -16.03 -34.72
N TYR A 3 -0.43 -16.92 -35.30
CA TYR A 3 -1.88 -16.91 -35.10
C TYR A 3 -2.30 -17.83 -33.96
N GLU A 4 -2.07 -19.13 -34.09
CA GLU A 4 -2.35 -20.12 -33.04
C GLU A 4 -1.07 -20.95 -32.86
N VAL A 5 -0.46 -20.84 -31.69
CA VAL A 5 0.75 -21.61 -31.36
C VAL A 5 0.63 -22.23 -29.99
N MET A 6 0.91 -23.52 -29.90
CA MET A 6 1.03 -24.21 -28.63
C MET A 6 2.44 -24.76 -28.48
N PHE A 7 3.06 -24.49 -27.33
CA PHE A 7 4.36 -25.01 -26.96
C PHE A 7 4.22 -25.93 -25.75
N TYR A 8 4.80 -27.12 -25.88
CA TYR A 8 4.87 -28.13 -24.84
C TYR A 8 6.33 -28.43 -24.54
N GLU A 9 6.72 -28.39 -23.27
CA GLU A 9 8.04 -28.77 -22.78
C GLU A 9 9.18 -28.10 -23.56
N VAL A 10 9.21 -26.76 -23.56
CA VAL A 10 10.17 -26.00 -24.34
C VAL A 10 11.13 -25.25 -23.44
N ILE A 11 12.42 -25.32 -23.80
CA ILE A 11 13.46 -24.49 -23.19
C ILE A 11 14.00 -23.57 -24.27
N PHE A 12 13.99 -22.27 -23.96
CA PHE A 12 14.61 -21.24 -24.78
C PHE A 12 15.82 -20.69 -24.03
N CYS A 13 16.95 -20.57 -24.71
CA CYS A 13 18.19 -20.05 -24.14
C CYS A 13 18.83 -19.04 -25.08
N GLU A 14 19.25 -17.88 -24.56
CA GLU A 14 20.00 -16.85 -25.29
C GLU A 14 19.26 -16.37 -26.55
N ILE A 15 17.96 -16.07 -26.41
CA ILE A 15 17.10 -15.70 -27.54
C ILE A 15 16.63 -14.26 -27.39
N ILE A 16 16.55 -13.58 -28.54
CA ILE A 16 15.92 -12.28 -28.66
C ILE A 16 14.72 -12.42 -29.60
N PHE A 17 13.54 -12.02 -29.13
CA PHE A 17 12.34 -11.88 -29.93
C PHE A 17 12.12 -10.39 -30.22
N CYS A 18 12.02 -10.01 -31.50
CA CYS A 18 11.77 -8.63 -31.91
C CYS A 18 10.60 -8.55 -32.88
N GLU A 19 9.78 -7.52 -32.75
CA GLU A 19 8.69 -7.17 -33.68
C GLU A 19 7.72 -8.35 -33.90
N VAL A 20 7.36 -9.02 -32.81
CA VAL A 20 6.50 -10.21 -32.87
C VAL A 20 5.08 -9.86 -32.44
N ILE A 21 4.12 -10.46 -33.14
CA ILE A 21 2.71 -10.39 -32.77
C ILE A 21 2.22 -11.83 -32.60
N PHE A 22 1.61 -12.10 -31.46
CA PHE A 22 1.00 -13.36 -31.07
C PHE A 22 -0.49 -13.12 -30.84
N TYR A 23 -1.34 -13.85 -31.56
CA TYR A 23 -2.80 -13.77 -31.36
C TYR A 23 -3.24 -14.71 -30.25
N GLU A 24 -3.09 -16.01 -30.44
CA GLU A 24 -3.41 -17.03 -29.44
C GLU A 24 -2.19 -17.90 -29.19
N VAL A 25 -1.68 -17.89 -27.96
CA VAL A 25 -0.54 -18.72 -27.57
C VAL A 25 -0.79 -19.40 -26.25
N ILE A 26 -0.47 -20.69 -26.22
CA ILE A 26 -0.50 -21.48 -24.99
C ILE A 26 0.88 -22.06 -24.73
N PHE A 27 1.35 -21.84 -23.52
CA PHE A 27 2.63 -22.31 -23.01
C PHE A 27 2.37 -23.23 -21.82
N TYR A 28 2.71 -24.52 -21.93
CA TYR A 28 2.45 -25.48 -20.85
C TYR A 28 3.58 -25.54 -19.83
N GLU A 29 4.75 -26.03 -20.23
CA GLU A 29 5.92 -26.16 -19.35
C GLU A 29 7.10 -25.52 -20.06
N ILE A 30 7.46 -24.31 -19.65
CA ILE A 30 8.48 -23.53 -20.36
C ILE A 30 9.49 -22.93 -19.41
N ILE A 31 10.74 -22.97 -19.87
CA ILE A 31 11.83 -22.29 -19.21
C ILE A 31 12.50 -21.34 -20.20
N PHE A 32 12.64 -20.10 -19.78
CA PHE A 32 13.33 -19.04 -20.50
C PHE A 32 14.62 -18.70 -19.74
N TYR A 33 15.76 -18.79 -20.42
CA TYR A 33 17.07 -18.36 -19.92
C TYR A 33 17.65 -17.27 -20.82
N ASP A 34 18.05 -16.15 -20.24
CA ASP A 34 18.75 -15.05 -20.90
C ASP A 34 17.97 -14.55 -22.13
N ILE A 35 16.76 -14.06 -21.91
CA ILE A 35 15.84 -13.69 -22.98
C ILE A 35 15.51 -12.23 -22.98
N ILE A 36 15.42 -11.69 -24.20
CA ILE A 36 14.94 -10.33 -24.42
C ILE A 36 13.75 -10.38 -25.36
N PHE A 37 12.64 -9.80 -24.93
CA PHE A 37 11.45 -9.55 -25.73
C PHE A 37 11.37 -8.05 -26.02
N CYS A 38 11.39 -7.67 -27.30
CA CYS A 38 11.29 -6.26 -27.74
C CYS A 38 10.14 -6.06 -28.72
N GLU A 39 9.33 -5.02 -28.50
CA GLU A 39 8.26 -4.61 -29.42
C GLU A 39 7.30 -5.77 -29.73
N ILE A 40 6.72 -6.35 -28.66
CA ILE A 40 5.85 -7.52 -28.79
C ILE A 40 4.42 -7.18 -28.41
N ILE A 41 3.49 -7.75 -29.16
CA ILE A 41 2.06 -7.69 -28.86
C ILE A 41 1.53 -9.11 -28.68
N PHE A 42 0.88 -9.32 -27.55
CA PHE A 42 0.18 -10.55 -27.20
C PHE A 42 -1.30 -10.24 -27.03
N TYR A 43 -2.17 -10.90 -27.80
CA TYR A 43 -3.61 -10.74 -27.66
C TYR A 43 -4.19 -11.65 -26.58
N GLU A 44 -4.06 -12.96 -26.74
CA GLU A 44 -4.51 -13.96 -25.78
C GLU A 44 -3.36 -14.93 -25.48
N VAL A 45 -2.95 -14.99 -24.23
CA VAL A 45 -1.88 -15.90 -23.80
C VAL A 45 -2.26 -16.63 -22.54
N ILE A 46 -1.98 -17.93 -22.53
CA ILE A 46 -2.09 -18.75 -21.34
C ILE A 46 -0.73 -19.40 -21.07
N PHE A 47 -0.29 -19.25 -19.84
CA PHE A 47 0.93 -19.85 -19.32
C PHE A 47 0.55 -20.73 -18.13
N TYR A 48 0.83 -22.03 -18.22
CA TYR A 48 0.56 -22.97 -17.14
C TYR A 48 1.70 -23.00 -16.13
N GLU A 49 2.87 -23.51 -16.51
CA GLU A 49 4.06 -23.59 -15.67
C GLU A 49 5.22 -22.92 -16.41
N VAL A 50 5.70 -21.79 -15.89
CA VAL A 50 6.77 -21.03 -16.54
C VAL A 50 7.81 -20.57 -15.56
N ILE A 51 9.07 -20.69 -15.98
CA ILE A 51 10.18 -20.14 -15.23
C ILE A 51 10.98 -19.20 -16.13
N PHE A 52 11.24 -18.01 -15.63
CA PHE A 52 12.04 -16.99 -16.28
C PHE A 52 13.31 -16.74 -15.46
N TYR A 53 14.46 -16.97 -16.08
CA TYR A 53 15.78 -16.60 -15.60
C TYR A 53 16.35 -15.50 -16.49
N GLU A 54 16.72 -14.38 -15.87
CA GLU A 54 17.35 -13.24 -16.54
C GLU A 54 16.58 -12.80 -17.80
N VAL A 55 15.37 -12.26 -17.61
CA VAL A 55 14.50 -11.89 -18.73
C VAL A 55 14.17 -10.40 -18.74
N ILE A 56 14.25 -9.80 -19.92
CA ILE A 56 13.93 -8.40 -20.16
C ILE A 56 12.76 -8.32 -21.12
N PHE A 57 11.73 -7.58 -20.72
CA PHE A 57 10.59 -7.22 -21.55
C PHE A 57 10.65 -5.72 -21.85
N CYS A 58 10.71 -5.33 -23.12
CA CYS A 58 10.75 -3.94 -23.58
C CYS A 58 9.63 -3.66 -24.56
N GLU A 59 8.85 -2.61 -24.30
CA GLU A 59 7.79 -2.13 -25.20
C GLU A 59 6.80 -3.25 -25.55
N ILE A 60 6.15 -3.81 -24.52
CA ILE A 60 5.25 -4.96 -24.69
C ILE A 60 3.83 -4.58 -24.32
N ILE A 61 2.89 -5.06 -25.12
CA ILE A 61 1.47 -4.95 -24.84
C ILE A 61 0.87 -6.34 -24.73
N PHE A 62 0.19 -6.57 -23.62
CA PHE A 62 -0.59 -7.75 -23.35
C PHE A 62 -2.06 -7.37 -23.20
N TYR A 63 -2.93 -7.94 -24.02
CA TYR A 63 -4.37 -7.68 -23.93
C TYR A 63 -5.03 -8.58 -22.90
N GLU A 64 -4.95 -9.90 -23.06
CA GLU A 64 -5.52 -10.89 -22.13
C GLU A 64 -4.44 -11.94 -21.81
N ILE A 65 -4.08 -12.06 -20.53
CA ILE A 65 -3.20 -13.14 -20.07
C ILE A 65 -3.73 -13.84 -18.85
N ILE A 66 -3.54 -15.16 -18.85
CA ILE A 66 -3.65 -15.96 -17.65
C ILE A 66 -2.31 -16.64 -17.37
N PHE A 67 -1.84 -16.43 -16.15
CA PHE A 67 -0.63 -17.02 -15.60
C PHE A 67 -1.04 -17.94 -14.43
N TYR A 68 -0.82 -19.25 -14.55
CA TYR A 68 -1.17 -20.22 -13.50
C TYR A 68 -0.08 -20.36 -12.43
N GLU A 69 1.10 -20.86 -12.78
CA GLU A 69 2.22 -21.05 -11.84
C GLU A 69 3.51 -20.52 -12.47
N ILE A 70 4.06 -19.45 -11.90
CA ILE A 70 5.21 -18.76 -12.49
C ILE A 70 6.25 -18.38 -11.47
N MET A 71 7.51 -18.55 -11.88
CA MET A 71 8.65 -18.04 -11.15
C MET A 71 9.47 -17.12 -12.03
N PHE A 72 9.71 -15.93 -11.50
CA PHE A 72 10.59 -14.92 -12.07
C PHE A 72 11.79 -14.75 -11.14
N TYR A 73 12.99 -15.05 -11.65
CA TYR A 73 14.22 -14.89 -10.87
C TYR A 73 14.79 -13.48 -10.95
N GLU A 74 15.20 -13.06 -12.13
CA GLU A 74 15.68 -11.70 -12.39
C GLU A 74 14.94 -11.20 -13.62
N VAL A 75 14.02 -10.25 -13.44
CA VAL A 75 13.24 -9.70 -14.54
C VAL A 75 13.17 -8.19 -14.53
N ILE A 76 13.22 -7.62 -15.72
CA ILE A 76 13.00 -6.19 -15.94
C ILE A 76 11.87 -6.03 -16.95
N PHE A 77 10.84 -5.31 -16.55
CA PHE A 77 9.79 -4.84 -17.43
C PHE A 77 9.98 -3.34 -17.70
N TYR A 78 10.21 -2.99 -18.96
CA TYR A 78 10.37 -1.63 -19.43
C TYR A 78 9.26 -1.28 -20.41
N GLU A 79 8.45 -0.27 -20.08
CA GLU A 79 7.32 0.20 -20.88
C GLU A 79 6.37 -0.95 -21.26
N VAL A 80 5.93 -1.72 -20.27
CA VAL A 80 4.99 -2.82 -20.49
C VAL A 80 3.58 -2.42 -20.08
N ILE A 81 2.60 -2.84 -20.88
CA ILE A 81 1.19 -2.58 -20.65
C ILE A 81 0.46 -3.91 -20.55
N PHE A 82 -0.26 -4.10 -19.44
CA PHE A 82 -1.20 -5.19 -19.26
C PHE A 82 -2.63 -4.62 -19.23
N CYS A 83 -3.48 -5.05 -20.15
CA CYS A 83 -4.89 -4.66 -20.17
C CYS A 83 -5.71 -5.50 -19.19
N GLU A 84 -5.80 -6.81 -19.41
CA GLU A 84 -6.50 -7.76 -18.54
C GLU A 84 -5.58 -8.92 -18.21
N ILE A 85 -5.34 -9.13 -16.92
CA ILE A 85 -4.40 -10.17 -16.49
C ILE A 85 -4.81 -10.82 -15.18
N ILE A 86 -4.65 -12.14 -15.14
CA ILE A 86 -4.86 -12.95 -13.94
C ILE A 86 -3.59 -13.73 -13.63
N PHE A 87 -3.07 -13.53 -12.43
CA PHE A 87 -2.03 -14.35 -11.83
C PHE A 87 -2.65 -15.23 -10.74
N TYR A 88 -2.52 -16.55 -10.87
CA TYR A 88 -2.96 -17.48 -9.83
C TYR A 88 -1.87 -17.67 -8.76
N GLU A 89 -0.71 -18.20 -9.14
CA GLU A 89 0.43 -18.40 -8.25
C GLU A 89 1.69 -17.84 -8.91
N ILE A 90 2.31 -16.85 -8.27
CA ILE A 90 3.51 -16.23 -8.82
C ILE A 90 4.52 -15.88 -7.74
N ILE A 91 5.79 -16.14 -8.06
CA ILE A 91 6.92 -15.80 -7.21
C ILE A 91 7.87 -14.91 -8.03
N PHE A 92 8.19 -13.76 -7.47
CA PHE A 92 9.20 -12.84 -7.98
C PHE A 92 10.35 -12.77 -6.98
N TYR A 93 11.56 -13.09 -7.43
CA TYR A 93 12.76 -12.94 -6.61
C TYR A 93 13.33 -11.53 -6.69
N GLU A 94 13.79 -11.11 -7.86
CA GLU A 94 14.29 -9.76 -8.12
C GLU A 94 13.60 -9.19 -9.35
N ILE A 95 12.87 -8.10 -9.19
CA ILE A 95 12.13 -7.50 -10.30
C ILE A 95 12.11 -5.99 -10.28
N MET A 96 12.20 -5.42 -11.49
CA MET A 96 11.94 -4.01 -11.74
C MET A 96 10.80 -3.81 -12.73
N PHE A 97 9.89 -2.89 -12.39
CA PHE A 97 8.71 -2.58 -13.18
C PHE A 97 8.68 -1.12 -13.63
N TYR A 98 8.44 -0.91 -14.93
CA TYR A 98 7.94 0.31 -15.55
C TYR A 98 6.70 -0.06 -16.36
N ILE A 99 5.56 -0.11 -15.68
CA ILE A 99 4.35 -0.79 -16.17
C ILE A 99 3.10 0.05 -15.99
N ILE A 100 2.15 -0.13 -16.92
CA ILE A 100 0.75 0.23 -16.72
C ILE A 100 -0.10 -1.04 -16.66
N PHE A 101 -0.88 -1.16 -15.59
CA PHE A 101 -1.85 -2.20 -15.35
C PHE A 101 -3.26 -1.62 -15.38
N TYR A 102 -4.11 -2.08 -16.29
CA TYR A 102 -5.52 -1.66 -16.34
C TYR A 102 -6.40 -2.49 -15.40
N GLU A 103 -6.56 -3.78 -15.68
CA GLU A 103 -7.35 -4.70 -14.85
C GLU A 103 -6.48 -5.90 -14.47
N VAL A 104 -6.25 -6.08 -13.17
CA VAL A 104 -5.39 -7.15 -12.67
C VAL A 104 -5.98 -7.86 -11.49
N ILE A 105 -5.87 -9.18 -11.52
CA ILE A 105 -6.15 -10.03 -10.36
C ILE A 105 -4.91 -10.82 -10.02
N PHE A 106 -4.48 -10.68 -8.78
CA PHE A 106 -3.40 -11.46 -8.18
C PHE A 106 -3.99 -12.32 -7.07
N CYS A 107 -3.95 -13.65 -7.23
CA CYS A 107 -4.50 -14.58 -6.26
C CYS A 107 -3.50 -14.84 -5.13
N GLU A 108 -2.39 -15.51 -5.43
CA GLU A 108 -1.30 -15.77 -4.49
C GLU A 108 0.03 -15.29 -5.07
N VAL A 109 0.63 -14.31 -4.42
CA VAL A 109 1.88 -13.69 -4.89
C VAL A 109 2.89 -13.57 -3.78
N ILE A 110 4.14 -13.90 -4.10
CA ILE A 110 5.27 -13.62 -3.25
C ILE A 110 6.27 -12.77 -4.02
N PHE A 111 6.66 -11.67 -3.41
CA PHE A 111 7.67 -10.75 -3.89
C PHE A 111 8.80 -10.70 -2.87
N TYR A 112 10.01 -11.10 -3.27
CA TYR A 112 11.18 -10.99 -2.41
C TYR A 112 11.78 -9.59 -2.47
N GLU A 113 12.28 -9.17 -3.63
CA GLU A 113 12.82 -7.82 -3.86
C GLU A 113 12.16 -7.22 -5.10
N VAL A 114 11.48 -6.09 -4.90
CA VAL A 114 10.74 -5.41 -5.98
C VAL A 114 11.01 -3.94 -5.96
N ILE A 115 11.22 -3.40 -7.16
CA ILE A 115 11.22 -1.97 -7.39
C ILE A 115 10.22 -1.62 -8.48
N PHE A 116 9.25 -0.77 -8.15
CA PHE A 116 8.36 -0.15 -9.12
C PHE A 116 8.83 1.27 -9.40
N TYR A 117 8.95 1.61 -10.67
CA TYR A 117 9.23 2.95 -11.16
C TYR A 117 8.14 3.38 -12.15
N GLU A 118 7.54 4.55 -11.95
CA GLU A 118 6.56 5.11 -12.88
C GLU A 118 5.42 4.12 -13.20
N VAL A 119 4.84 3.51 -12.16
CA VAL A 119 3.83 2.46 -12.32
C VAL A 119 2.44 3.00 -12.05
N ILE A 120 1.50 2.61 -12.91
CA ILE A 120 0.09 2.98 -12.77
C ILE A 120 -0.75 1.71 -12.69
N PHE A 121 -1.56 1.64 -11.65
CA PHE A 121 -2.59 0.62 -11.46
C PHE A 121 -3.97 1.28 -11.51
N TYR A 122 -4.81 0.87 -12.44
CA TYR A 122 -6.19 1.37 -12.52
C TYR A 122 -7.12 0.56 -11.61
N GLU A 123 -7.37 -0.71 -11.93
CA GLU A 123 -8.22 -1.61 -11.14
C GLU A 123 -7.44 -2.86 -10.78
N VAL A 124 -7.18 -3.06 -9.48
CA VAL A 124 -6.41 -4.21 -9.02
C VAL A 124 -7.05 -4.87 -7.82
N ILE A 125 -7.09 -6.20 -7.86
CA ILE A 125 -7.48 -7.04 -6.73
C ILE A 125 -6.32 -7.93 -6.35
N PHE A 126 -5.93 -7.82 -5.09
CA PHE A 126 -4.91 -8.65 -4.47
C PHE A 126 -5.55 -9.50 -3.38
N TYR A 127 -5.54 -10.83 -3.56
CA TYR A 127 -6.14 -11.74 -2.58
C TYR A 127 -5.17 -12.06 -1.44
N LYS A 128 -4.02 -12.66 -1.74
CA LYS A 128 -3.02 -13.03 -0.75
C LYS A 128 -1.63 -12.67 -1.25
N ILE A 129 -1.00 -11.69 -0.61
CA ILE A 129 0.33 -11.23 -1.02
C ILE A 129 1.30 -11.12 0.12
N ILE A 130 2.54 -11.49 -0.16
CA ILE A 130 3.68 -11.27 0.71
C ILE A 130 4.72 -10.46 -0.05
N PHE A 131 5.12 -9.36 0.55
CA PHE A 131 6.20 -8.51 0.11
C PHE A 131 7.29 -8.50 1.18
N TYR A 132 8.49 -8.96 0.83
CA TYR A 132 9.65 -8.89 1.73
C TYR A 132 10.30 -7.51 1.69
N GLU A 133 10.79 -7.08 0.53
CA GLU A 133 11.39 -5.77 0.32
C GLU A 133 10.78 -5.12 -0.92
N VAL A 134 10.18 -3.94 -0.73
CA VAL A 134 9.53 -3.19 -1.81
C VAL A 134 9.93 -1.73 -1.78
N ILE A 135 10.26 -1.20 -2.94
CA ILE A 135 10.43 0.23 -3.15
C ILE A 135 9.52 0.69 -4.29
N LEU A 136 8.72 1.72 -4.03
CA LEU A 136 7.81 2.31 -4.99
C LEU A 136 8.26 3.75 -5.28
N TYR A 137 8.51 4.07 -6.54
CA TYR A 137 8.80 5.42 -7.02
C TYR A 137 7.75 5.86 -8.03
N GLU A 138 7.13 7.02 -7.78
CA GLU A 138 6.16 7.64 -8.69
C GLU A 138 5.04 6.66 -9.08
N VAL A 139 4.36 6.11 -8.06
CA VAL A 139 3.32 5.10 -8.27
C VAL A 139 1.94 5.69 -8.05
N ILE A 140 1.02 5.38 -8.97
CA ILE A 140 -0.38 5.79 -8.88
C ILE A 140 -1.25 4.56 -8.80
N PHE A 141 -2.11 4.55 -7.80
CA PHE A 141 -3.14 3.56 -7.64
C PHE A 141 -4.51 4.22 -7.67
N CYS A 142 -5.36 3.79 -8.59
CA CYS A 142 -6.71 4.36 -8.74
C CYS A 142 -7.72 3.62 -7.88
N GLU A 143 -7.98 2.33 -8.15
CA GLU A 143 -8.91 1.50 -7.40
C GLU A 143 -8.21 0.18 -7.04
N ILE A 144 -7.94 -0.01 -5.75
CA ILE A 144 -7.36 -1.26 -5.26
C ILE A 144 -8.17 -1.87 -4.14
N ILE A 145 -8.29 -3.20 -4.18
CA ILE A 145 -8.72 -3.99 -3.04
C ILE A 145 -7.63 -4.98 -2.67
N PHE A 146 -7.27 -4.93 -1.39
CA PHE A 146 -6.38 -5.90 -0.78
C PHE A 146 -7.13 -6.70 0.29
N TYR A 147 -7.12 -8.03 0.16
CA TYR A 147 -7.75 -8.92 1.14
C TYR A 147 -6.78 -9.31 2.26
N GLU A 148 -5.68 -9.99 1.96
CA GLU A 148 -4.66 -10.40 2.93
C GLU A 148 -3.28 -10.00 2.40
N ILE A 149 -2.61 -9.07 3.09
CA ILE A 149 -1.22 -8.70 2.75
C ILE A 149 -0.32 -8.77 3.96
N MET A 150 0.92 -9.18 3.71
CA MET A 150 2.03 -8.92 4.61
C MET A 150 3.12 -8.15 3.89
N PHE A 151 3.54 -7.06 4.52
CA PHE A 151 4.68 -6.26 4.13
C PHE A 151 5.73 -6.31 5.23
N TYR A 152 6.93 -6.77 4.91
CA TYR A 152 8.05 -6.75 5.85
C TYR A 152 8.75 -5.39 5.81
N GLU A 153 9.32 -5.00 4.67
CA GLU A 153 9.97 -3.70 4.51
C GLU A 153 9.44 -3.01 3.25
N VAL A 154 8.92 -1.80 3.40
CA VAL A 154 8.39 -1.01 2.27
C VAL A 154 8.77 0.44 2.36
N ILE A 155 9.18 1.00 1.22
CA ILE A 155 9.42 2.43 1.07
C ILE A 155 8.61 2.96 -0.10
N PHE A 156 7.83 4.01 0.17
CA PHE A 156 7.03 4.72 -0.81
C PHE A 156 7.61 6.12 -1.05
N TYR A 157 8.04 6.37 -2.27
CA TYR A 157 8.46 7.68 -2.78
C TYR A 157 7.42 8.18 -3.80
N GLU A 158 6.80 9.32 -3.50
CA GLU A 158 5.83 9.98 -4.38
C GLU A 158 4.71 9.04 -4.84
N VAL A 159 3.81 8.68 -3.92
CA VAL A 159 2.73 7.73 -4.21
C VAL A 159 1.37 8.39 -4.05
N ILE A 160 0.47 8.12 -5.00
CA ILE A 160 -0.90 8.59 -4.96
C ILE A 160 -1.84 7.41 -4.93
N PHE A 161 -2.76 7.45 -3.98
CA PHE A 161 -3.83 6.50 -3.85
C PHE A 161 -5.17 7.21 -3.93
N CYS A 162 -6.00 6.84 -4.91
CA CYS A 162 -7.32 7.42 -5.08
C CYS A 162 -8.35 6.69 -4.20
N GLU A 163 -8.59 5.40 -4.44
CA GLU A 163 -9.54 4.58 -3.69
C GLU A 163 -8.85 3.26 -3.31
N ILE A 164 -8.69 3.01 -2.01
CA ILE A 164 -8.16 1.74 -1.52
C ILE A 164 -9.04 1.16 -0.44
N ILE A 165 -9.21 -0.15 -0.50
CA ILE A 165 -9.74 -0.95 0.59
C ILE A 165 -8.71 -1.98 1.02
N PHE A 166 -8.42 -1.98 2.30
CA PHE A 166 -7.60 -3.00 2.94
C PHE A 166 -8.42 -3.78 3.97
N CYS A 167 -8.50 -5.10 3.78
CA CYS A 167 -9.23 -5.97 4.71
C CYS A 167 -8.36 -6.41 5.88
N GLU A 168 -7.29 -7.17 5.62
CA GLU A 168 -6.34 -7.65 6.63
C GLU A 168 -4.92 -7.33 6.17
N ILE A 169 -4.20 -6.51 6.93
CA ILE A 169 -2.79 -6.21 6.64
C ILE A 169 -1.91 -6.33 7.86
N ILE A 170 -0.69 -6.77 7.62
CA ILE A 170 0.43 -6.60 8.55
C ILE A 170 1.54 -5.85 7.85
N PHE A 171 1.97 -4.76 8.47
CA PHE A 171 3.12 -3.96 8.07
C PHE A 171 4.17 -4.04 9.19
N SER A 172 5.37 -4.53 8.86
CA SER A 172 6.46 -4.59 9.84
C SER A 172 7.21 -3.26 9.88
N GLU A 173 7.86 -2.86 8.79
CA GLU A 173 8.57 -1.59 8.68
C GLU A 173 8.12 -0.85 7.41
N VAL A 174 7.61 0.36 7.59
CA VAL A 174 7.11 1.17 6.47
C VAL A 174 7.59 2.60 6.55
N ILE A 175 8.08 3.10 5.42
CA ILE A 175 8.43 4.51 5.26
C ILE A 175 7.62 5.09 4.12
N PHE A 176 6.90 6.15 4.45
CA PHE A 176 6.12 6.95 3.52
C PHE A 176 6.75 8.34 3.41
N CYS A 177 7.29 8.68 2.24
CA CYS A 177 7.98 9.96 2.03
C CYS A 177 7.01 11.07 1.63
N GLU A 178 6.45 11.01 0.43
CA GLU A 178 5.49 12.01 -0.09
C GLU A 178 4.27 11.26 -0.61
N ILE A 179 3.14 11.36 0.10
CA ILE A 179 1.96 10.54 -0.24
C ILE A 179 0.67 11.32 -0.13
N ILE A 180 -0.21 11.03 -1.08
CA ILE A 180 -1.58 11.53 -1.08
C ILE A 180 -2.53 10.34 -1.11
N PHE A 181 -3.44 10.33 -0.16
CA PHE A 181 -4.56 9.41 -0.10
C PHE A 181 -5.87 10.18 -0.21
N TYR A 182 -6.70 9.84 -1.19
CA TYR A 182 -8.02 10.45 -1.34
C TYR A 182 -9.05 9.72 -0.49
N GLU A 183 -9.28 8.44 -0.73
CA GLU A 183 -10.23 7.62 0.02
C GLU A 183 -9.57 6.30 0.41
N ILE A 184 -9.52 6.02 1.72
CA ILE A 184 -9.05 4.73 2.22
C ILE A 184 -9.98 4.16 3.27
N ILE A 185 -10.20 2.86 3.19
CA ILE A 185 -10.82 2.08 4.26
C ILE A 185 -9.87 0.99 4.70
N PHE A 186 -9.68 0.92 6.01
CA PHE A 186 -8.92 -0.12 6.66
C PHE A 186 -9.78 -0.86 7.67
N TYR A 187 -9.93 -2.18 7.48
CA TYR A 187 -10.70 -3.02 8.39
C TYR A 187 -9.85 -3.51 9.58
N GLU A 188 -8.90 -4.40 9.35
CA GLU A 188 -8.01 -4.95 10.37
C GLU A 188 -6.56 -4.73 9.97
N ILE A 189 -5.81 -3.97 10.78
CA ILE A 189 -4.38 -3.77 10.52
C ILE A 189 -3.55 -3.90 11.79
N MET A 190 -2.36 -4.45 11.60
CA MET A 190 -1.25 -4.25 12.52
C MET A 190 -0.08 -3.56 11.85
N PHE A 191 0.42 -2.53 12.50
CA PHE A 191 1.64 -1.83 12.12
C PHE A 191 2.66 -1.92 13.26
N TYR A 192 3.86 -2.41 12.96
CA TYR A 192 4.94 -2.45 13.95
C TYR A 192 5.71 -1.13 13.98
N GLU A 193 6.33 -0.74 12.88
CA GLU A 193 7.08 0.52 12.77
C GLU A 193 6.66 1.26 11.50
N ILE A 194 6.19 2.50 11.65
CA ILE A 194 5.87 3.37 10.52
C ILE A 194 6.50 4.75 10.70
N MET A 195 7.02 5.28 9.60
CA MET A 195 7.32 6.70 9.50
C MET A 195 6.62 7.34 8.31
N PHE A 196 5.98 8.47 8.57
CA PHE A 196 5.36 9.32 7.58
C PHE A 196 6.06 10.68 7.57
N TYR A 197 6.64 11.08 6.44
CA TYR A 197 7.30 12.37 6.29
C TYR A 197 6.33 13.47 5.87
N GLU A 198 5.83 13.45 4.64
CA GLU A 198 4.87 14.41 4.11
C GLU A 198 3.65 13.67 3.56
N VAL A 199 2.52 13.77 4.27
CA VAL A 199 1.33 12.99 3.91
C VAL A 199 0.06 13.81 3.99
N ILE A 200 -0.78 13.62 2.99
CA ILE A 200 -2.12 14.20 2.95
C ILE A 200 -3.13 13.08 2.85
N PHE A 201 -4.10 13.11 3.74
CA PHE A 201 -5.24 12.23 3.75
C PHE A 201 -6.52 13.06 3.63
N TYR A 202 -7.32 12.77 2.61
CA TYR A 202 -8.62 13.42 2.44
C TYR A 202 -9.71 12.72 3.26
N GLU A 203 -9.96 11.44 2.99
CA GLU A 203 -10.95 10.65 3.71
C GLU A 203 -10.34 9.31 4.12
N ILE A 204 -10.32 9.02 5.42
CA ILE A 204 -9.90 7.70 5.93
C ILE A 204 -10.87 7.18 6.97
N ILE A 205 -11.13 5.88 6.89
CA ILE A 205 -11.78 5.13 7.95
C ILE A 205 -10.88 3.98 8.39
N PHE A 206 -10.67 3.92 9.70
CA PHE A 206 -9.94 2.87 10.39
C PHE A 206 -10.90 2.15 11.35
N PHE A 207 -10.97 0.81 11.30
CA PHE A 207 -11.93 0.03 12.10
C PHE A 207 -11.36 -0.73 13.30
N GLU A 208 -10.32 -1.55 13.12
CA GLU A 208 -9.67 -2.28 14.21
C GLU A 208 -8.16 -2.27 13.96
N ILE A 209 -7.43 -1.43 14.69
CA ILE A 209 -6.02 -1.18 14.38
C ILE A 209 -5.14 -1.18 15.60
N MET A 210 -4.00 -1.82 15.43
CA MET A 210 -2.90 -1.83 16.37
C MET A 210 -1.69 -1.15 15.76
N PHE A 211 -1.19 -0.12 16.44
CA PHE A 211 0.05 0.55 16.10
C PHE A 211 1.05 0.41 17.24
N TYR A 212 2.23 -0.15 16.96
CA TYR A 212 3.30 -0.24 17.96
C TYR A 212 4.13 1.03 18.03
N GLU A 213 4.78 1.42 16.93
CA GLU A 213 5.58 2.64 16.85
C GLU A 213 5.22 3.40 15.58
N ILE A 214 4.79 4.65 15.72
CA ILE A 214 4.58 5.54 14.58
C ILE A 214 5.22 6.89 14.82
N MET A 215 5.84 7.41 13.76
CA MET A 215 6.21 8.82 13.68
C MET A 215 5.57 9.52 12.49
N PHE A 216 5.01 10.68 12.76
CA PHE A 216 4.43 11.58 11.77
C PHE A 216 5.19 12.91 11.80
N TYR A 217 5.82 13.30 10.70
CA TYR A 217 6.53 14.58 10.60
C TYR A 217 5.61 15.71 10.17
N GLU A 218 5.13 15.72 8.93
CA GLU A 218 4.21 16.72 8.39
C GLU A 218 2.99 16.02 7.80
N VAL A 219 1.84 16.15 8.47
CA VAL A 219 0.63 15.43 8.05
C VAL A 219 -0.60 16.31 8.10
N ILE A 220 -1.43 16.17 7.06
CA ILE A 220 -2.73 16.81 6.99
C ILE A 220 -3.79 15.74 6.82
N PHE A 221 -4.77 15.78 7.72
CA PHE A 221 -5.96 14.95 7.69
C PHE A 221 -7.18 15.85 7.51
N TYR A 222 -7.96 15.64 6.44
CA TYR A 222 -9.22 16.36 6.24
C TYR A 222 -10.37 15.72 7.00
N GLU A 223 -10.70 14.46 6.71
CA GLU A 223 -11.75 13.71 7.38
C GLU A 223 -11.20 12.34 7.80
N VAL A 224 -11.22 12.05 9.10
CA VAL A 224 -10.76 10.76 9.62
C VAL A 224 -11.70 10.21 10.66
N ILE A 225 -12.01 8.93 10.52
CA ILE A 225 -12.75 8.16 11.51
C ILE A 225 -11.88 7.02 12.00
N PHE A 226 -11.72 6.95 13.32
CA PHE A 226 -11.01 5.89 14.00
C PHE A 226 -11.98 5.14 14.91
N CYS A 227 -12.20 3.85 14.62
CA CYS A 227 -12.89 2.90 15.48
C CYS A 227 -11.84 1.95 16.08
N ASP A 228 -12.02 1.57 17.34
CA ASP A 228 -11.27 0.55 18.07
C ASP A 228 -9.76 0.51 17.77
N ILE A 229 -9.02 1.50 18.30
CA ILE A 229 -7.59 1.66 18.01
C ILE A 229 -6.73 1.63 19.26
N ILE A 230 -5.58 0.98 19.15
CA ILE A 230 -4.55 1.00 20.18
C ILE A 230 -3.24 1.50 19.58
N PHE A 231 -2.70 2.56 20.19
CA PHE A 231 -1.37 3.08 19.93
C PHE A 231 -0.46 2.81 21.14
N TYR A 232 0.66 2.13 20.91
CA TYR A 232 1.67 1.94 21.96
C TYR A 232 2.60 3.15 22.09
N GLU A 233 3.27 3.54 21.00
CA GLU A 233 4.11 4.72 20.96
C GLU A 233 3.81 5.51 19.68
N ILE A 234 3.53 6.80 19.83
CA ILE A 234 3.27 7.66 18.70
C ILE A 234 3.83 9.07 18.92
N ILE A 235 4.50 9.57 17.89
CA ILE A 235 5.08 10.91 17.88
C ILE A 235 4.55 11.67 16.68
N PHE A 236 4.01 12.85 16.94
CA PHE A 236 3.57 13.78 15.92
C PHE A 236 4.36 15.08 16.03
N TYR A 237 5.02 15.49 14.95
CA TYR A 237 5.74 16.76 14.88
C TYR A 237 4.82 17.91 14.47
N GLU A 238 4.39 17.95 13.22
CA GLU A 238 3.50 18.98 12.67
C GLU A 238 2.27 18.33 12.04
N VAL A 239 1.14 18.34 12.74
CA VAL A 239 -0.08 17.71 12.23
C VAL A 239 -1.30 18.62 12.29
N ILE A 240 -2.07 18.61 11.20
CA ILE A 240 -3.32 19.33 11.08
C ILE A 240 -4.45 18.34 10.84
N PHE A 241 -5.47 18.43 11.69
CA PHE A 241 -6.71 17.69 11.59
C PHE A 241 -7.86 18.66 11.36
N TYR A 242 -8.61 18.50 10.27
CA TYR A 242 -9.81 19.31 10.02
C TYR A 242 -11.03 18.72 10.73
N GLU A 243 -11.39 17.48 10.43
CA GLU A 243 -12.50 16.77 11.07
C GLU A 243 -12.04 15.37 11.48
N VAL A 244 -12.11 15.06 12.78
CA VAL A 244 -11.73 13.74 13.30
C VAL A 244 -12.73 13.22 14.30
N ILE A 245 -13.07 11.95 14.16
CA ILE A 245 -13.90 11.22 15.11
C ILE A 245 -13.12 10.03 15.64
N PHE A 246 -13.01 9.97 16.96
CA PHE A 246 -12.39 8.88 17.69
C PHE A 246 -13.46 8.17 18.52
N TYR A 247 -13.71 6.88 18.24
CA TYR A 247 -14.68 6.07 18.98
C TYR A 247 -14.11 5.46 20.25
N GLU A 248 -13.43 4.31 20.17
CA GLU A 248 -12.76 3.66 21.32
C GLU A 248 -11.26 3.63 21.06
N ILE A 249 -10.49 4.44 21.79
CA ILE A 249 -9.05 4.54 21.54
C ILE A 249 -8.23 4.52 22.81
N ILE A 250 -7.11 3.80 22.75
CA ILE A 250 -6.13 3.72 23.81
C ILE A 250 -4.78 4.20 23.28
N PHE A 251 -4.22 5.20 23.95
CA PHE A 251 -2.85 5.64 23.76
C PHE A 251 -2.04 5.28 25.00
N PHE A 252 -0.96 4.53 24.83
CA PHE A 252 -0.01 4.23 25.91
C PHE A 252 1.00 5.36 26.08
N GLU A 253 1.79 5.65 25.05
CA GLU A 253 2.75 6.75 25.04
C GLU A 253 2.53 7.61 23.80
N ILE A 254 2.28 8.89 24.00
CA ILE A 254 2.05 9.82 22.89
C ILE A 254 2.72 11.17 23.14
N MET A 255 3.45 11.63 22.13
CA MET A 255 4.05 12.95 22.12
C MET A 255 3.53 13.76 20.94
N PHE A 256 3.05 14.94 21.26
CA PHE A 256 2.54 15.91 20.31
C PHE A 256 3.39 17.18 20.40
N TYR A 257 4.00 17.59 19.28
CA TYR A 257 4.74 18.85 19.20
C TYR A 257 3.82 20.00 18.77
N ASP A 258 3.60 20.22 17.49
CA ASP A 258 2.81 21.31 16.92
C ASP A 258 1.56 20.76 16.22
N ILE A 259 0.39 20.87 16.88
CA ILE A 259 -0.83 20.25 16.36
C ILE A 259 -2.02 21.17 16.40
N MET A 260 -2.79 21.13 15.31
CA MET A 260 -4.05 21.84 15.20
C MET A 260 -5.20 20.89 14.89
N PHE A 261 -6.24 20.96 15.72
CA PHE A 261 -7.53 20.33 15.47
C PHE A 261 -8.59 21.41 15.22
N TYR A 262 -9.29 21.35 14.08
CA TYR A 262 -10.41 22.24 13.80
C TYR A 262 -11.70 21.72 14.43
N GLU A 263 -12.12 20.50 14.12
CA GLU A 263 -13.23 19.82 14.74
C GLU A 263 -12.80 18.41 15.14
N VAL A 264 -12.97 18.08 16.42
CA VAL A 264 -12.65 16.74 16.90
C VAL A 264 -13.65 16.25 17.95
N ILE A 265 -14.07 15.00 17.78
CA ILE A 265 -15.01 14.32 18.66
C ILE A 265 -14.35 13.08 19.23
N PHE A 266 -14.30 13.00 20.56
CA PHE A 266 -13.80 11.86 21.30
C PHE A 266 -14.96 11.18 22.04
N TYR A 267 -15.25 9.92 21.76
CA TYR A 267 -16.26 9.14 22.47
C TYR A 267 -15.71 8.50 23.73
N GLU A 268 -14.82 7.53 23.61
CA GLU A 268 -14.14 6.85 24.72
C GLU A 268 -12.64 6.80 24.43
N VAL A 269 -11.88 7.68 25.05
CA VAL A 269 -10.42 7.72 24.87
C VAL A 269 -9.66 7.63 26.18
N ILE A 270 -8.66 6.78 26.18
CA ILE A 270 -7.76 6.55 27.31
C ILE A 270 -6.35 6.99 26.90
N PHE A 271 -5.80 7.92 27.67
CA PHE A 271 -4.39 8.31 27.57
C PHE A 271 -3.66 7.85 28.83
N CYS A 272 -2.65 6.98 28.66
CA CYS A 272 -1.78 6.57 29.76
C CYS A 272 -0.73 7.65 30.01
N ASP A 273 0.22 7.84 29.10
CA ASP A 273 1.26 8.85 29.20
C ASP A 273 1.21 9.76 27.96
N ILE A 274 0.97 11.05 28.19
CA ILE A 274 0.82 12.01 27.10
C ILE A 274 1.57 13.31 27.37
N ILE A 275 2.29 13.77 26.34
CA ILE A 275 3.01 15.04 26.33
C ILE A 275 2.49 15.92 25.19
N PHE A 276 2.02 17.10 25.55
CA PHE A 276 1.56 18.14 24.64
C PHE A 276 2.48 19.35 24.72
N CYS A 277 3.19 19.66 23.63
CA CYS A 277 4.02 20.86 23.55
C CYS A 277 3.19 22.08 23.14
N ASP A 278 2.68 22.10 21.91
CA ASP A 278 1.94 23.20 21.31
C ASP A 278 0.69 22.64 20.59
N ILE A 279 -0.45 22.64 21.28
CA ILE A 279 -1.72 22.19 20.68
C ILE A 279 -2.76 23.29 20.65
N ILE A 280 -3.47 23.38 19.52
CA ILE A 280 -4.64 24.23 19.33
C ILE A 280 -5.85 23.37 18.97
N PHE A 281 -6.92 23.51 19.75
CA PHE A 281 -8.26 23.00 19.43
C PHE A 281 -9.21 24.17 19.14
N TYR A 282 -9.86 24.16 17.98
CA TYR A 282 -10.91 25.13 17.67
C TYR A 282 -12.26 24.69 18.23
N GLU A 283 -12.74 23.51 17.84
CA GLU A 283 -13.95 22.88 18.37
C GLU A 283 -13.62 21.45 18.81
N VAL A 284 -13.87 21.15 20.08
CA VAL A 284 -13.66 19.80 20.59
C VAL A 284 -14.79 19.36 21.51
N ILE A 285 -15.24 18.12 21.29
CA ILE A 285 -16.26 17.45 22.08
C ILE A 285 -15.66 16.19 22.69
N PHE A 286 -15.71 16.09 24.01
CA PHE A 286 -15.32 14.90 24.74
C PHE A 286 -16.54 14.28 25.44
N TYR A 287 -16.81 13.01 25.16
CA TYR A 287 -17.82 12.25 25.88
C TYR A 287 -17.24 11.64 27.16
N GLU A 288 -16.31 10.69 27.00
CA GLU A 288 -15.57 10.04 28.07
C GLU A 288 -14.08 10.05 27.73
N ILE A 289 -13.30 10.72 28.58
CA ILE A 289 -11.85 10.75 28.44
C ILE A 289 -11.18 10.47 29.79
N MET A 290 -10.20 9.57 29.76
CA MET A 290 -9.40 9.21 30.92
C MET A 290 -7.94 9.54 30.69
N PHE A 291 -7.33 10.15 31.70
CA PHE A 291 -5.93 10.52 31.72
C PHE A 291 -5.24 9.96 32.97
N TYR A 292 -4.09 9.31 32.79
CA TYR A 292 -3.23 8.85 33.89
C TYR A 292 -2.06 9.82 34.15
N GLU A 293 -1.16 10.02 33.19
CA GLU A 293 -0.09 11.00 33.26
C GLU A 293 -0.16 11.96 32.07
N VAL A 294 -0.22 13.26 32.36
CA VAL A 294 -0.35 14.30 31.34
C VAL A 294 0.57 15.46 31.63
N MET A 295 1.33 15.84 30.61
CA MET A 295 2.19 17.02 30.62
C MET A 295 1.76 17.98 29.52
N PHE A 296 1.41 19.21 29.91
CA PHE A 296 1.06 20.29 29.00
C PHE A 296 2.09 21.41 29.09
N TYR A 297 2.62 21.86 27.95
CA TYR A 297 3.41 23.09 27.87
C TYR A 297 2.54 24.27 27.42
N GLU A 298 1.95 24.20 26.22
CA GLU A 298 1.02 25.18 25.66
C GLU A 298 -0.17 24.45 25.00
N VAL A 299 -1.36 24.70 25.54
CA VAL A 299 -2.61 24.22 24.93
C VAL A 299 -3.63 25.34 24.89
N ILE A 300 -4.19 25.56 23.71
CA ILE A 300 -5.19 26.57 23.43
C ILE A 300 -6.48 25.88 23.00
N PHE A 301 -7.58 26.29 23.61
CA PHE A 301 -8.91 25.85 23.22
C PHE A 301 -9.79 27.06 22.90
N CYS A 302 -10.50 27.04 21.78
CA CYS A 302 -11.47 28.08 21.42
C CYS A 302 -12.88 27.73 21.91
N GLU A 303 -13.38 26.54 21.59
CA GLU A 303 -14.65 25.99 22.04
C GLU A 303 -14.48 24.55 22.52
N ILE A 304 -15.00 24.24 23.71
CA ILE A 304 -14.92 22.90 24.30
C ILE A 304 -16.23 22.50 24.94
N ILE A 305 -16.62 21.25 24.71
CA ILE A 305 -17.73 20.58 25.38
C ILE A 305 -17.20 19.30 26.03
N PHE A 306 -17.51 19.12 27.32
CA PHE A 306 -17.20 17.90 28.07
C PHE A 306 -18.48 17.32 28.67
N SER A 307 -18.66 15.99 28.58
CA SER A 307 -19.60 15.28 29.47
C SER A 307 -18.91 14.63 30.67
N GLU A 308 -17.83 13.89 30.48
CA GLU A 308 -17.09 13.23 31.56
C GLU A 308 -15.59 13.25 31.32
N ILE A 309 -14.82 13.65 32.34
CA ILE A 309 -13.35 13.62 32.34
C ILE A 309 -12.89 13.03 33.65
N ILE A 310 -11.99 12.05 33.59
CA ILE A 310 -11.39 11.42 34.76
C ILE A 310 -9.87 11.58 34.71
N PHE A 311 -9.31 12.12 35.79
CA PHE A 311 -7.87 12.17 36.03
C PHE A 311 -7.54 11.26 37.22
N TYR A 312 -6.58 10.36 37.05
CA TYR A 312 -5.98 9.54 38.11
C TYR A 312 -4.64 10.11 38.55
#